data_AF-A0AA95FNJ7-F1
#
_entry.id   AF-A0AA95FNJ7-F1
#
_cell.length_a   1.000
_cell.length_b   1.000
_cell.length_c   1.000
_cell.angle_alpha   90.00
_cell.angle_beta   90.00
_cell.angle_gamma   90.00
#
_symmetry.space_group_name_H-M   'P 1'
#
loop_
_entity.id
_entity.type
_entity.pdbx_description
1 polymer ?
#
loop_
_entity_poly.entity_id
_entity_poly.type
_entity_poly.pdbx_seq_one_letter_code
_entity_poly.pdbx_strand_id
1 'polypeptide(L)'
;MTTLTRAAAITATTALLAGGTVAVIQTSSDAAPKGSTSTGVTVTEGGWATVTVTLRKPATKTLRLTWKTVNGTATGKDFKKVKAAHLVFSRGQIAATVAVKTRDDTKVESTESFWVKFSGKGIKLDKKRVMVSITDNDSTSVSGSASASPTGTVTTTLSPAPQVP
;
A
#
# COMPACT_ATOMS: atom_id res chain seq x y z
N MET A 1 -42.16 18.14 -24.01
CA MET A 1 -40.79 18.70 -23.99
C MET A 1 -39.87 17.65 -23.38
N THR A 2 -39.08 16.98 -24.21
CA THR A 2 -38.26 15.82 -23.84
C THR A 2 -36.88 16.30 -23.40
N THR A 3 -36.55 16.17 -22.11
CA THR A 3 -35.20 16.49 -21.61
C THR A 3 -34.35 15.22 -21.65
N LEU A 4 -33.56 15.07 -22.72
CA LEU A 4 -32.52 14.07 -22.84
C LEU A 4 -31.41 14.38 -21.83
N THR A 5 -31.35 13.66 -20.72
CA THR A 5 -30.20 13.70 -19.83
C THR A 5 -29.07 12.93 -20.50
N ARG A 6 -28.17 13.64 -21.20
CA ARG A 6 -26.94 13.04 -21.72
C ARG A 6 -26.11 12.60 -20.51
N ALA A 7 -25.93 11.28 -20.36
CA ALA A 7 -24.93 10.73 -19.47
C ALA A 7 -23.56 11.28 -19.92
N ALA A 8 -22.97 12.15 -19.11
CA ALA A 8 -21.61 12.62 -19.35
C ALA A 8 -20.66 11.44 -19.17
N ALA A 9 -19.87 11.17 -20.21
CA ALA A 9 -18.89 10.11 -20.22
C ALA A 9 -17.92 10.24 -19.04
N ILE A 10 -17.72 9.12 -18.36
CA ILE A 10 -16.91 8.93 -17.17
C ILE A 10 -15.44 8.94 -17.61
N THR A 11 -14.70 10.01 -17.32
CA THR A 11 -13.24 9.99 -17.47
C THR A 11 -12.62 9.79 -16.09
N ALA A 12 -12.32 8.54 -15.77
CA ALA A 12 -11.42 8.20 -14.68
C ALA A 12 -9.98 8.49 -15.15
N THR A 13 -9.36 9.56 -14.66
CA THR A 13 -7.93 9.80 -14.91
C THR A 13 -7.12 8.99 -13.90
N THR A 14 -6.66 7.83 -14.32
CA THR A 14 -5.73 6.98 -13.58
C THR A 14 -4.36 7.67 -13.53
N ALA A 15 -4.01 8.32 -12.41
CA ALA A 15 -2.62 8.70 -12.15
C ALA A 15 -1.94 7.54 -11.41
N LEU A 16 -1.34 6.63 -12.16
CA LEU A 16 -0.52 5.55 -11.64
C LEU A 16 0.88 6.12 -11.32
N LEU A 17 1.10 6.54 -10.08
CA LEU A 17 2.46 6.71 -9.56
C LEU A 17 2.77 5.45 -8.75
N ALA A 18 3.62 4.60 -9.32
CA ALA A 18 4.30 3.45 -8.73
C ALA A 18 3.76 2.92 -7.37
N GLY A 19 3.01 1.81 -7.42
CA GLY A 19 2.97 0.85 -6.31
C GLY A 19 1.69 0.72 -5.46
N GLY A 20 0.50 1.20 -5.88
CA GLY A 20 -0.73 1.01 -5.09
C GLY A 20 -2.02 0.89 -5.91
N THR A 21 -2.77 -0.20 -5.70
CA THR A 21 -4.09 -0.45 -6.30
C THR A 21 -5.18 0.42 -5.64
N VAL A 22 -6.09 1.00 -6.43
CA VAL A 22 -7.21 1.83 -5.95
C VAL A 22 -8.55 1.11 -6.20
N ALA A 23 -9.29 0.80 -5.13
CA ALA A 23 -10.66 0.27 -5.19
C ALA A 23 -11.69 1.35 -4.78
N VAL A 24 -12.63 1.67 -5.67
CA VAL A 24 -13.72 2.64 -5.51
C VAL A 24 -15.06 1.90 -5.34
N ILE A 25 -15.86 2.20 -4.31
CA ILE A 25 -17.23 1.65 -4.17
C ILE A 25 -18.23 2.80 -3.95
N GLN A 26 -19.30 2.82 -4.76
CA GLN A 26 -20.43 3.76 -4.76
C GLN A 26 -21.63 3.24 -3.94
N THR A 27 -22.37 4.09 -3.20
CA THR A 27 -23.82 3.95 -2.89
C THR A 27 -24.47 5.26 -2.36
N SER A 28 -25.78 5.42 -2.53
CA SER A 28 -26.54 6.70 -2.61
C SER A 28 -27.07 7.33 -1.28
N SER A 29 -27.70 8.51 -1.42
CA SER A 29 -28.72 9.23 -0.60
C SER A 29 -28.40 9.77 0.83
N ASP A 30 -27.92 11.00 0.97
CA ASP A 30 -28.18 11.89 2.15
C ASP A 30 -27.70 13.34 1.89
N ALA A 31 -28.29 14.33 2.59
CA ALA A 31 -28.08 15.77 2.39
C ALA A 31 -26.70 16.32 2.81
N ALA A 32 -25.93 15.62 3.64
CA ALA A 32 -24.53 15.97 3.92
C ALA A 32 -23.59 15.49 2.80
N PRO A 33 -22.45 16.16 2.53
CA PRO A 33 -21.41 15.58 1.68
C PRO A 33 -21.01 14.24 2.28
N LYS A 34 -21.32 13.15 1.59
CA LYS A 34 -20.84 11.82 1.92
C LYS A 34 -19.47 11.63 1.27
N GLY A 35 -18.52 11.10 2.04
CA GLY A 35 -17.21 10.73 1.54
C GLY A 35 -16.93 9.25 1.67
N SER A 36 -16.18 8.71 0.72
CA SER A 36 -15.71 7.33 0.71
C SER A 36 -14.18 7.33 0.86
N THR A 37 -13.62 6.29 1.46
CA THR A 37 -12.17 6.10 1.62
C THR A 37 -11.72 4.87 0.84
N SER A 38 -10.45 4.80 0.43
CA SER A 38 -9.86 3.60 -0.21
C SER A 38 -10.22 2.30 0.53
N THR A 39 -10.50 1.22 -0.23
CA THR A 39 -10.71 -0.12 0.34
C THR A 39 -9.36 -0.81 0.53
N GLY A 40 -8.71 -0.55 1.67
CA GLY A 40 -7.38 -1.06 1.95
C GLY A 40 -6.30 -0.42 1.06
N VAL A 41 -5.05 -0.52 1.51
CA VAL A 41 -3.85 -0.14 0.74
C VAL A 41 -2.81 -1.21 1.02
N THR A 42 -2.14 -1.71 -0.01
CA THR A 42 -0.94 -2.54 0.16
C THR A 42 0.25 -1.74 -0.35
N VAL A 43 1.35 -1.77 0.39
CA VAL A 43 2.58 -1.07 0.06
C VAL A 43 3.76 -1.95 0.43
N THR A 44 4.84 -1.87 -0.34
CA THR A 44 6.10 -2.52 0.01
C THR A 44 6.87 -1.67 1.02
N GLU A 45 7.72 -2.30 1.83
CA GLU A 45 8.71 -1.61 2.65
C GLU A 45 9.49 -0.54 1.86
N GLY A 46 9.83 0.55 2.54
CA GLY A 46 10.43 1.72 1.91
C GLY A 46 9.52 2.51 0.96
N GLY A 47 8.26 2.09 0.75
CA GLY A 47 7.26 2.77 -0.07
C GLY A 47 6.49 3.93 0.59
N TRP A 48 5.46 4.42 -0.10
CA TRP A 48 4.50 5.42 0.40
C TRP A 48 3.08 4.87 0.32
N ALA A 49 2.46 4.62 1.47
CA ALA A 49 1.05 4.24 1.53
C ALA A 49 0.17 5.48 1.31
N THR A 50 -0.48 5.55 0.16
CA THR A 50 -1.38 6.66 -0.18
C THR A 50 -2.84 6.25 0.01
N VAL A 51 -3.54 6.96 0.88
CA VAL A 51 -4.97 6.78 1.12
C VAL A 51 -5.74 7.94 0.50
N THR A 52 -6.71 7.63 -0.36
CA THR A 52 -7.56 8.61 -1.02
C THR A 52 -8.91 8.69 -0.32
N VAL A 53 -9.37 9.91 -0.09
CA VAL A 53 -10.74 10.20 0.35
C VAL A 53 -11.44 10.94 -0.79
N THR A 54 -12.60 10.44 -1.19
CA THR A 54 -13.42 11.02 -2.25
C THR A 54 -14.75 11.52 -1.70
N LEU A 55 -15.30 12.58 -2.29
CA LEU A 55 -16.61 13.14 -1.99
C LEU A 55 -17.59 12.80 -3.11
N ARG A 56 -18.86 12.58 -2.76
CA ARG A 56 -19.92 12.32 -3.75
C ARG A 56 -20.32 13.53 -4.60
N LYS A 57 -20.06 14.74 -4.10
CA LYS A 57 -20.28 16.02 -4.78
C LYS A 57 -19.09 16.94 -4.49
N PRO A 58 -18.78 17.90 -5.40
CA PRO A 58 -17.77 18.91 -5.14
C PRO A 58 -18.00 19.62 -3.81
N ALA A 59 -16.92 19.86 -3.06
CA ALA A 59 -16.99 20.61 -1.82
C ALA A 59 -17.54 22.02 -2.09
N THR A 60 -18.66 22.39 -1.46
CA THR A 60 -19.28 23.72 -1.65
C THR A 60 -18.51 24.83 -0.92
N LYS A 61 -17.71 24.45 0.08
CA LYS A 61 -16.79 25.26 0.89
C LYS A 61 -15.57 24.41 1.25
N THR A 62 -14.53 25.02 1.82
CA THR A 62 -13.38 24.27 2.33
C THR A 62 -13.83 23.30 3.43
N LEU A 63 -13.49 22.02 3.28
CA LEU A 63 -13.76 20.98 4.28
C LEU A 63 -12.45 20.48 4.87
N ARG A 64 -12.47 20.16 6.17
CA ARG A 64 -11.32 19.66 6.91
C ARG A 64 -11.68 18.37 7.65
N LEU A 65 -10.88 17.34 7.42
CA LEU A 65 -10.87 16.11 8.20
C LEU A 65 -9.57 16.04 9.00
N THR A 66 -9.64 15.52 10.21
CA THR A 66 -8.46 15.11 10.98
C THR A 66 -8.19 13.65 10.70
N TRP A 67 -6.93 13.29 10.56
CA TRP A 67 -6.52 11.90 10.41
C TRP A 67 -5.31 11.57 11.29
N LYS A 68 -5.15 10.28 11.58
CA LYS A 68 -4.03 9.74 12.35
C LYS A 68 -3.75 8.29 11.97
N THR A 69 -2.54 7.83 12.24
CA THR A 69 -2.20 6.40 12.16
C THR A 69 -2.48 5.71 13.49
N VAL A 70 -2.90 4.45 13.43
CA VAL A 70 -3.11 3.57 14.58
C VAL A 70 -2.38 2.26 14.29
N ASN A 71 -1.62 1.77 15.27
CA ASN A 71 -0.90 0.50 15.16
C ASN A 71 -1.86 -0.67 14.86
N GLY A 72 -1.36 -1.66 14.12
CA GLY A 72 -1.92 -3.00 14.04
C GLY A 72 -0.85 -4.00 14.47
N THR A 73 -0.49 -4.94 13.59
CA THR A 73 0.76 -5.71 13.74
C THR A 73 1.97 -4.81 13.47
N ALA A 74 1.88 -3.94 12.45
CA ALA A 74 2.85 -2.89 12.21
C ALA A 74 2.73 -1.76 13.26
N THR A 75 3.88 -1.25 13.67
CA THR A 75 4.11 -0.26 14.72
C THR A 75 5.03 0.88 14.25
N GLY A 76 5.71 1.57 15.18
CA GLY A 76 6.55 2.73 14.84
C GLY A 76 7.89 2.38 14.18
N LYS A 77 8.23 1.09 14.16
CA LYS A 77 9.43 0.58 13.51
C LYS A 77 9.22 0.39 12.00
N ASP A 78 7.97 0.27 11.59
CA ASP A 78 7.60 -0.20 10.24
C ASP A 78 6.99 0.96 9.42
N PHE A 79 6.52 2.03 10.09
CA PHE A 79 6.06 3.25 9.43
C PHE A 79 6.25 4.53 10.26
N LYS A 80 6.17 5.70 9.59
CA LYS A 80 6.18 7.00 10.26
C LYS A 80 4.81 7.31 10.87
N LYS A 81 4.70 7.25 12.21
CA LYS A 81 3.45 7.54 12.93
C LYS A 81 3.01 9.00 12.74
N VAL A 82 1.72 9.18 12.49
CA VAL A 82 1.04 10.49 12.47
C VAL A 82 0.05 10.55 13.63
N LYS A 83 0.33 11.41 14.61
CA LYS A 83 -0.52 11.57 15.81
C LYS A 83 -1.84 12.29 15.51
N ALA A 84 -1.77 13.37 14.75
CA ALA A 84 -2.90 14.12 14.22
C ALA A 84 -2.42 15.02 13.08
N ALA A 85 -3.11 14.96 11.94
CA ALA A 85 -2.88 15.84 10.80
C ALA A 85 -4.21 16.17 10.12
N HIS A 86 -4.20 17.14 9.20
CA HIS A 86 -5.39 17.58 8.49
C HIS A 86 -5.37 17.14 7.03
N LEU A 87 -6.52 16.65 6.56
CA LEU A 87 -6.83 16.47 5.15
C LEU A 87 -7.81 17.57 4.75
N VAL A 88 -7.47 18.32 3.69
CA VAL A 88 -8.22 19.49 3.24
C VAL A 88 -8.82 19.21 1.87
N PHE A 89 -10.12 19.49 1.73
CA PHE A 89 -10.76 19.65 0.43
C PHE A 89 -10.99 21.14 0.21
N SER A 90 -10.33 21.70 -0.79
CA SER A 90 -10.63 23.04 -1.29
C SER A 90 -12.00 23.04 -1.97
N ARG A 91 -12.65 24.22 -2.04
CA ARG A 91 -13.91 24.39 -2.75
C ARG A 91 -13.79 23.85 -4.18
N GLY A 92 -14.76 23.05 -4.62
CA GLY A 92 -14.77 22.40 -5.93
C GLY A 92 -14.05 21.06 -6.00
N GLN A 93 -13.23 20.69 -5.01
CA GLN A 93 -12.56 19.39 -5.01
C GLN A 93 -13.52 18.25 -4.65
N ILE A 94 -13.27 17.09 -5.27
CA ILE A 94 -13.97 15.83 -5.00
C ILE A 94 -13.04 14.76 -4.44
N ALA A 95 -11.73 14.98 -4.43
CA ALA A 95 -10.74 14.01 -3.96
C ALA A 95 -9.59 14.73 -3.24
N ALA A 96 -9.09 14.10 -2.18
CA ALA A 96 -7.88 14.51 -1.48
C ALA A 96 -7.17 13.26 -0.93
N THR A 97 -5.85 13.32 -0.79
CA THR A 97 -5.02 12.18 -0.37
C THR A 97 -4.24 12.47 0.90
N VAL A 98 -3.92 11.41 1.63
CA VAL A 98 -2.93 11.41 2.71
C VAL A 98 -1.91 10.32 2.43
N ALA A 99 -0.65 10.57 2.77
CA ALA A 99 0.43 9.62 2.56
C ALA A 99 1.15 9.30 3.88
N VAL A 100 1.48 8.03 4.08
CA VAL A 100 2.29 7.54 5.20
C VAL A 100 3.51 6.84 4.62
N LYS A 101 4.70 7.26 5.05
CA LYS A 101 5.96 6.64 4.65
C LYS A 101 6.16 5.35 5.44
N THR A 102 6.36 4.22 4.75
CA THR A 102 6.84 2.98 5.36
C THR A 102 8.35 3.04 5.53
N ARG A 103 8.84 2.31 6.52
CA ARG A 103 10.27 2.12 6.75
C ARG A 103 10.70 0.88 5.96
N ASP A 104 12.00 0.81 5.72
CA ASP A 104 12.69 -0.24 4.98
C ASP A 104 13.78 -0.70 5.94
N ASP A 105 13.91 -1.98 6.17
CA ASP A 105 15.09 -2.52 6.84
C ASP A 105 15.74 -3.69 6.10
N THR A 106 16.29 -4.67 6.81
CA THR A 106 16.97 -5.83 6.19
C THR A 106 16.50 -7.14 6.82
N LYS A 107 15.45 -7.10 7.63
CA LYS A 107 14.93 -8.24 8.36
C LYS A 107 13.81 -8.85 7.58
N VAL A 108 13.90 -10.16 7.41
CA VAL A 108 12.80 -10.92 6.84
C VAL A 108 11.66 -10.98 7.86
N GLU A 109 10.53 -10.39 7.50
CA GLU A 109 9.35 -10.26 8.33
C GLU A 109 8.09 -10.76 7.59
N SER A 110 7.03 -11.07 8.35
CA SER A 110 5.74 -11.41 7.73
C SER A 110 5.02 -10.13 7.31
N THR A 111 4.04 -10.24 6.41
CA THR A 111 3.19 -9.09 6.06
C THR A 111 2.51 -8.51 7.30
N GLU A 112 2.75 -7.23 7.55
CA GLU A 112 2.18 -6.52 8.69
C GLU A 112 1.12 -5.51 8.27
N SER A 113 0.38 -4.95 9.23
CA SER A 113 -0.65 -3.96 8.93
C SER A 113 -0.81 -2.88 10.01
N PHE A 114 -1.20 -1.69 9.57
CA PHE A 114 -1.64 -0.59 10.42
C PHE A 114 -2.92 0.05 9.87
N TRP A 115 -3.45 1.05 10.58
CA TRP A 115 -4.69 1.73 10.19
C TRP A 115 -4.50 3.23 10.05
N VAL A 116 -5.12 3.82 9.02
CA VAL A 116 -5.32 5.26 8.90
C VAL A 116 -6.75 5.57 9.32
N LYS A 117 -6.92 6.33 10.41
CA LYS A 117 -8.23 6.69 10.97
C LYS A 117 -8.56 8.15 10.67
N PHE A 118 -9.75 8.39 10.16
CA PHE A 118 -10.30 9.70 9.85
C PHE A 118 -11.41 10.09 10.84
N SER A 119 -11.46 11.38 11.16
CA SER A 119 -12.50 11.98 12.00
C SER A 119 -12.72 13.43 11.58
N GLY A 120 -13.94 13.93 11.71
CA GLY A 120 -14.25 15.32 11.40
C GLY A 120 -15.73 15.59 11.53
N LYS A 121 -16.09 16.88 11.58
CA LYS A 121 -17.48 17.35 11.59
C LYS A 121 -17.83 17.86 10.19
N GLY A 122 -19.06 17.62 9.73
CA GLY A 122 -19.56 18.16 8.45
C GLY A 122 -19.35 17.29 7.21
N ILE A 123 -18.72 16.12 7.32
CA ILE A 123 -18.67 15.08 6.28
C ILE A 123 -19.08 13.75 6.91
N LYS A 124 -20.03 13.04 6.29
CA LYS A 124 -20.34 11.65 6.66
C LYS A 124 -19.43 10.72 5.88
N LEU A 125 -18.56 9.98 6.56
CA LEU A 125 -17.68 8.99 5.94
C LEU A 125 -18.29 7.60 6.00
N ASP A 126 -18.31 6.89 4.88
CA ASP A 126 -18.80 5.49 4.83
C ASP A 126 -17.89 4.56 5.64
N LYS A 127 -16.57 4.81 5.59
CA LYS A 127 -15.56 4.13 6.39
C LYS A 127 -14.66 5.18 7.04
N LYS A 128 -14.46 5.06 8.36
CA LYS A 128 -13.62 5.98 9.15
C LYS A 128 -12.20 5.44 9.39
N ARG A 129 -11.91 4.23 8.90
CA ARG A 129 -10.59 3.62 8.98
C ARG A 129 -10.27 2.90 7.67
N VAL A 130 -9.03 3.01 7.24
CA VAL A 130 -8.47 2.28 6.09
C VAL A 130 -7.32 1.42 6.60
N MET A 131 -7.32 0.14 6.24
CA MET A 131 -6.21 -0.76 6.55
C MET A 131 -5.07 -0.50 5.58
N VAL A 132 -3.84 -0.49 6.06
CA VAL A 132 -2.64 -0.46 5.24
C VAL A 132 -1.84 -1.71 5.57
N SER A 133 -1.58 -2.54 4.57
CA SER A 133 -0.71 -3.71 4.66
C SER A 133 0.68 -3.38 4.13
N ILE A 134 1.72 -3.81 4.84
CA ILE A 134 3.13 -3.63 4.48
C ILE A 134 3.66 -5.00 4.07
N THR A 135 4.13 -5.14 2.82
CA THR A 135 4.79 -6.36 2.34
C THR A 135 6.29 -6.22 2.48
N ASP A 136 6.91 -7.23 3.07
CA ASP A 136 8.35 -7.38 3.15
C ASP A 136 8.99 -7.54 1.75
N ASN A 137 10.11 -6.85 1.52
CA ASN A 137 10.93 -6.96 0.31
C ASN A 137 12.29 -7.62 0.59
N ASP A 138 12.55 -8.04 1.82
CA ASP A 138 13.75 -8.75 2.19
C ASP A 138 13.65 -10.26 1.93
N SER A 139 14.81 -10.88 1.78
CA SER A 139 14.92 -12.33 1.68
C SER A 139 16.21 -12.79 2.34
N THR A 140 16.23 -14.01 2.85
CA THR A 140 17.46 -14.60 3.38
C THR A 140 18.41 -14.87 2.21
N SER A 141 19.33 -13.93 1.95
CA SER A 141 20.39 -14.14 0.98
C SER A 141 21.35 -15.18 1.53
N VAL A 142 21.19 -16.44 1.12
CA VAL A 142 22.24 -17.45 1.28
C VAL A 142 23.30 -17.20 0.23
N SER A 143 24.22 -16.26 0.51
CA SER A 143 25.46 -16.13 -0.27
C SER A 143 26.39 -17.29 0.08
N GLY A 144 25.98 -18.50 -0.29
CA GLY A 144 26.84 -19.67 -0.36
C GLY A 144 27.44 -19.71 -1.74
N SER A 145 28.56 -19.02 -1.94
CA SER A 145 29.41 -19.26 -3.10
C SER A 145 29.97 -20.68 -2.97
N ALA A 146 29.25 -21.68 -3.48
CA ALA A 146 29.86 -22.96 -3.80
C ALA A 146 30.79 -22.70 -5.00
N SER A 147 31.98 -22.18 -4.72
CA SER A 147 33.10 -22.25 -5.66
C SER A 147 33.54 -23.71 -5.71
N ALA A 148 32.83 -24.53 -6.47
CA ALA A 148 33.38 -25.80 -6.92
C ALA A 148 34.45 -25.44 -7.96
N SER A 149 35.71 -25.45 -7.54
CA SER A 149 36.85 -25.47 -8.46
C SER A 149 37.04 -26.91 -8.94
N PRO A 150 36.81 -27.24 -10.23
CA PRO A 150 37.12 -28.58 -10.73
C PRO A 150 38.60 -28.65 -11.10
N THR A 151 39.50 -28.85 -10.14
CA THR A 151 40.87 -29.30 -10.47
C THR A 151 41.50 -30.08 -9.32
N GLY A 152 41.45 -31.40 -9.43
CA GLY A 152 42.20 -32.32 -8.59
C GLY A 152 42.39 -33.63 -9.33
N THR A 153 43.46 -33.72 -10.12
CA THR A 153 43.95 -34.95 -10.75
C THR A 153 44.26 -35.96 -9.65
N VAL A 154 43.50 -37.05 -9.57
CA VAL A 154 43.89 -38.22 -8.77
C VAL A 154 44.64 -39.17 -9.68
N THR A 155 45.97 -39.02 -9.71
CA THR A 155 46.87 -40.07 -10.17
C THR A 155 47.07 -41.05 -9.02
N THR A 156 46.44 -42.22 -9.11
CA THR A 156 46.88 -43.40 -8.35
C THR A 156 47.24 -44.49 -9.34
N THR A 157 48.51 -44.49 -9.71
CA THR A 157 49.20 -45.69 -10.15
C THR A 157 49.27 -46.67 -8.97
N LEU A 158 49.11 -47.97 -9.23
CA LEU A 158 49.94 -49.07 -8.73
C LEU A 158 49.37 -50.41 -9.27
N SER A 159 50.15 -51.06 -10.13
CA SER A 159 50.04 -52.45 -10.62
C SER A 159 50.91 -53.33 -9.71
N PRO A 160 50.62 -54.62 -9.38
CA PRO A 160 50.80 -55.74 -10.32
C PRO A 160 49.82 -56.96 -10.19
N ALA A 161 49.89 -57.85 -11.19
CA ALA A 161 49.15 -59.10 -11.44
C ALA A 161 49.63 -60.32 -10.61
N PRO A 162 49.31 -61.61 -10.91
CA PRO A 162 48.14 -62.28 -11.52
C PRO A 162 47.57 -63.41 -10.61
N GLN A 163 46.44 -64.06 -10.94
CA GLN A 163 46.31 -65.51 -10.70
C GLN A 163 45.24 -66.22 -11.56
N VAL A 164 45.67 -67.34 -12.13
CA VAL A 164 44.98 -68.36 -12.92
C VAL A 164 44.50 -69.46 -11.95
N PRO A 165 43.38 -70.15 -12.21
CA PRO A 165 43.45 -71.48 -12.84
C PRO A 165 42.79 -71.54 -14.23
#